data_AF-A0A0R2NUV5-F1
#
_entry.id   AF-A0A0R2NUV5-F1
#
_cell.length_a   1.000
_cell.length_b   1.000
_cell.length_c   1.000
_cell.angle_alpha   90.00
_cell.angle_beta   90.00
_cell.angle_gamma   90.00
#
_symmetry.space_group_name_H-M   'P 1'
#
loop_
_entity.id
_entity.type
_entity.pdbx_description
1 polymer ?
#
loop_
_entity_poly.entity_id
_entity_poly.type
_entity_poly.pdbx_seq_one_letter_code
_entity_poly.pdbx_strand_id
1 'polypeptide(L)'
;MVLKSEASFKEYLKKLPNKTIIEYYSDVEYSPFPIILIQEYARRFQEKSKNEIIKDLKYHTQLALKKTQEIGKLAKKHTSVDDLTKQKTQEIIEQAKRKGYTIGEKISITHRNLSSKLKKTAKSKIQETVNAGKKLKTSKKENLEILEKLAKLKDAGIITTKEFQDKKKKILL
;
A
#
# COMPACT_ATOMS: atom_id res chain seq x y z
N MET A 1 6.58 12.57 -37.39
CA MET A 1 5.13 12.29 -37.36
C MET A 1 4.98 10.77 -37.35
N VAL A 2 4.61 10.14 -36.22
CA VAL A 2 4.45 8.67 -36.18
C VAL A 2 3.09 8.35 -36.79
N LEU A 3 3.07 7.67 -37.93
CA LEU A 3 1.82 7.21 -38.55
C LEU A 3 1.14 6.25 -37.57
N LYS A 4 -0.13 6.49 -37.25
CA LYS A 4 -0.90 5.64 -36.30
C LYS A 4 -0.87 4.16 -36.71
N SER A 5 -0.75 3.87 -38.01
CA SER A 5 -0.64 2.54 -38.59
C SER A 5 0.65 1.80 -38.21
N GLU A 6 1.81 2.47 -38.15
CA GLU A 6 3.08 1.82 -37.79
C GLU A 6 3.11 1.36 -36.33
N ALA A 7 2.58 2.18 -35.43
CA ALA A 7 2.49 1.85 -34.01
C ALA A 7 1.56 0.64 -33.80
N SER A 8 0.40 0.63 -34.47
CA SER A 8 -0.52 -0.51 -34.43
C SER A 8 0.09 -1.79 -35.02
N PHE A 9 0.86 -1.69 -36.10
CA PHE A 9 1.55 -2.84 -36.70
C PHE A 9 2.63 -3.40 -35.78
N LYS A 10 3.41 -2.55 -35.09
CA LYS A 10 4.38 -2.99 -34.06
C LYS A 10 3.70 -3.75 -32.92
N GLU A 11 2.57 -3.25 -32.42
CA GLU A 11 1.81 -3.96 -31.37
C GLU A 11 1.25 -5.29 -31.86
N TYR A 12 0.77 -5.35 -33.10
CA TYR A 12 0.31 -6.58 -33.72
C TYR A 12 1.45 -7.60 -33.80
N LEU A 13 2.60 -7.23 -34.35
CA LEU A 13 3.76 -8.11 -34.45
C LEU A 13 4.21 -8.63 -33.08
N LYS A 14 4.11 -7.85 -32.00
CA LYS A 14 4.45 -8.29 -30.63
C LYS A 14 3.56 -9.42 -30.12
N LYS A 15 2.28 -9.46 -30.51
CA LYS A 15 1.32 -10.48 -30.07
C LYS A 15 1.45 -11.80 -30.84
N LEU A 16 2.13 -11.79 -31.98
CA LEU A 16 2.22 -12.97 -32.83
C LEU A 16 3.16 -14.05 -32.29
N PRO A 17 2.83 -15.33 -32.55
CA PRO A 17 3.73 -16.45 -32.30
C PRO A 17 5.03 -16.33 -33.08
N ASN A 18 6.11 -16.88 -32.53
CA ASN A 18 7.43 -16.88 -33.16
C ASN A 18 7.42 -17.54 -34.55
N LYS A 19 6.64 -18.62 -34.73
CA LYS A 19 6.50 -19.30 -36.04
C LYS A 19 6.00 -18.35 -37.12
N THR A 20 4.97 -17.57 -36.82
CA THR A 20 4.36 -16.62 -37.77
C THR A 20 5.31 -15.47 -38.11
N ILE A 21 6.12 -15.02 -37.15
CA ILE A 21 7.14 -13.98 -37.41
C ILE A 21 8.23 -14.47 -38.37
N ILE A 22 8.63 -15.76 -38.27
CA ILE A 22 9.60 -16.37 -39.20
C ILE A 22 9.02 -16.45 -40.62
N GLU A 23 7.77 -16.86 -40.74
CA GLU A 23 7.06 -16.95 -42.02
C GLU A 23 6.95 -15.57 -42.68
N TYR A 24 6.49 -14.56 -41.93
CA TYR A 24 6.41 -13.19 -42.45
C TYR A 24 7.78 -12.62 -42.83
N TYR A 25 8.83 -12.94 -42.07
CA TYR A 25 10.18 -12.50 -42.40
C TYR A 25 10.69 -13.15 -43.71
N SER A 26 10.26 -14.38 -44.01
CA SER A 26 10.61 -15.06 -45.26
C SER A 26 10.02 -14.34 -46.49
N ASP A 27 8.84 -13.76 -46.34
CA ASP A 27 8.13 -12.98 -47.38
C ASP A 27 8.22 -11.46 -47.12
N VAL A 28 9.29 -10.99 -46.46
CA VAL A 28 9.39 -9.59 -46.00
C VAL A 28 9.31 -8.57 -47.13
N GLU A 29 9.71 -8.95 -48.34
CA GLU A 29 9.68 -8.11 -49.55
C GLU A 29 8.25 -7.68 -49.93
N TYR A 30 7.25 -8.47 -49.54
CA TYR A 30 5.82 -8.20 -49.82
C TYR A 30 5.12 -7.49 -48.66
N SER A 31 5.82 -7.23 -47.55
CA SER A 31 5.25 -6.55 -46.39
C SER A 31 5.12 -5.04 -46.65
N PRO A 32 3.99 -4.41 -46.26
CA PRO A 32 3.86 -2.95 -46.28
C PRO A 32 4.85 -2.23 -45.34
N PHE A 33 5.38 -2.93 -44.33
CA PHE A 33 6.31 -2.39 -43.33
C PHE A 33 7.52 -3.34 -43.12
N PRO A 34 8.38 -3.50 -44.13
CA PRO A 34 9.44 -4.50 -44.11
C PRO A 34 10.48 -4.20 -43.03
N ILE A 35 10.85 -2.92 -42.85
CA ILE A 35 11.84 -2.49 -41.85
C ILE A 35 11.39 -2.86 -40.42
N ILE A 36 10.11 -2.64 -40.10
CA ILE A 36 9.56 -2.94 -38.77
C ILE A 36 9.59 -4.45 -38.51
N LEU A 37 9.28 -5.25 -39.53
CA LEU A 37 9.28 -6.69 -39.44
C LEU A 37 10.71 -7.25 -39.26
N ILE A 38 11.68 -6.74 -40.01
CA ILE A 38 13.11 -7.09 -39.86
C ILE A 38 13.59 -6.77 -38.45
N GLN A 39 13.22 -5.61 -37.91
CA GLN A 39 13.59 -5.21 -36.55
C GLN A 39 12.98 -6.13 -35.48
N GLU A 40 11.71 -6.49 -35.59
CA GLU A 40 11.07 -7.41 -34.64
C GLU A 40 11.58 -8.85 -34.76
N TYR A 41 11.87 -9.31 -35.99
CA TYR A 41 12.52 -10.60 -36.22
C TYR A 41 13.91 -10.62 -35.57
N ALA A 42 14.74 -9.63 -35.89
CA ALA A 42 16.06 -9.48 -35.30
C ALA A 42 15.96 -9.48 -33.77
N ARG A 43 15.08 -8.66 -33.16
CA ARG A 43 14.90 -8.61 -31.70
C ARG A 43 14.56 -9.96 -31.07
N ARG A 44 13.72 -10.78 -31.72
CA ARG A 44 13.26 -12.08 -31.18
C ARG A 44 14.26 -13.20 -31.40
N PHE A 45 14.96 -13.17 -32.52
CA PHE A 45 15.83 -14.24 -32.99
C PHE A 45 17.28 -13.80 -33.09
N GLN A 46 17.69 -12.79 -32.32
CA GLN A 46 19.10 -12.41 -32.21
C GLN A 46 19.91 -13.67 -31.94
N GLU A 47 20.95 -13.87 -32.73
CA GLU A 47 21.88 -14.97 -32.53
C GLU A 47 22.47 -14.83 -31.13
N LYS A 48 22.04 -15.73 -30.25
CA LYS A 48 22.66 -15.85 -28.93
C LYS A 48 24.14 -16.15 -29.13
N SER A 49 24.98 -15.52 -28.33
CA SER A 49 26.41 -15.85 -28.36
C SER A 49 26.60 -17.34 -28.04
N LYS A 50 27.65 -17.96 -28.59
CA LYS A 50 27.97 -19.37 -28.30
C LYS A 50 28.00 -19.67 -26.80
N ASN A 51 28.46 -18.71 -25.99
CA ASN A 51 28.50 -18.81 -24.53
C ASN A 51 27.11 -18.83 -23.88
N GLU A 52 26.18 -17.99 -24.36
CA GLU A 52 24.79 -17.98 -23.90
C GLU A 52 24.07 -19.27 -24.27
N ILE A 53 24.28 -19.77 -25.49
CA ILE A 53 23.73 -21.06 -25.93
C ILE A 53 24.23 -22.20 -25.02
N ILE A 54 25.54 -22.24 -24.73
CA ILE A 54 26.12 -23.26 -23.84
C ILE A 54 25.57 -23.12 -22.42
N LYS A 55 25.38 -21.89 -21.92
CA LYS A 55 24.82 -21.62 -20.58
C LYS A 55 23.39 -22.13 -20.48
N ASP A 56 22.55 -21.78 -21.45
CA ASP A 56 21.15 -22.20 -21.51
C ASP A 56 21.05 -23.73 -21.64
N LEU A 57 21.87 -24.33 -22.51
CA LEU A 57 21.91 -25.78 -22.68
C LEU A 57 22.30 -26.50 -21.39
N LYS A 58 23.33 -26.00 -20.68
CA LYS A 58 23.71 -26.54 -19.36
C LYS A 58 22.58 -26.40 -18.35
N TYR A 59 21.91 -25.24 -18.31
CA TYR A 59 20.77 -25.00 -17.42
C TYR A 59 19.62 -25.97 -17.69
N HIS A 60 19.20 -26.11 -18.95
CA HIS A 60 18.13 -27.02 -19.34
C HIS A 60 18.50 -28.48 -19.07
N THR A 61 19.75 -28.86 -19.32
CA THR A 61 20.27 -30.21 -19.01
C THR A 61 20.17 -30.48 -17.50
N GLN A 62 20.62 -29.54 -16.67
CA GLN A 62 20.51 -29.66 -15.21
C GLN A 62 19.06 -29.76 -14.74
N LEU A 63 18.16 -28.97 -15.32
CA LEU A 63 16.74 -28.99 -14.99
C LEU A 63 16.10 -30.33 -15.38
N ALA A 64 16.41 -30.85 -16.57
CA ALA A 64 15.95 -32.15 -17.03
C ALA A 64 16.46 -33.27 -16.11
N LEU A 65 17.75 -33.27 -15.75
CA LEU A 65 18.33 -34.22 -14.80
C LEU A 65 17.62 -34.20 -13.45
N LYS A 66 17.36 -33.01 -12.88
CA LYS A 66 16.63 -32.86 -11.62
C LYS A 66 15.22 -33.44 -11.72
N LYS A 67 14.48 -33.12 -12.78
CA LYS A 67 13.13 -33.66 -13.01
C LYS A 67 13.14 -35.18 -13.15
N THR A 68 14.08 -35.74 -13.91
CA THR A 68 14.24 -37.19 -14.07
C THR A 68 14.55 -37.87 -12.72
N GLN A 69 15.40 -37.26 -11.89
CA GLN A 69 15.68 -37.78 -10.54
C GLN A 69 14.44 -37.74 -9.64
N GLU A 70 13.64 -36.66 -9.67
CA GLU A 70 12.39 -36.55 -8.92
C GLU A 70 11.39 -37.61 -9.37
N ILE A 71 11.21 -37.80 -10.67
CA ILE A 71 10.37 -38.85 -11.25
C ILE A 71 10.87 -40.24 -10.83
N GLY A 72 12.19 -40.48 -10.86
CA GLY A 72 12.78 -41.74 -10.41
C GLY A 72 12.56 -42.00 -8.91
N LYS A 73 12.64 -40.97 -8.06
CA LYS A 73 12.30 -41.08 -6.63
C LYS A 73 10.80 -41.38 -6.43
N LEU A 74 9.94 -40.79 -7.24
CA LEU A 74 8.50 -41.02 -7.20
C LEU A 74 8.16 -42.47 -7.58
N ALA A 75 8.75 -42.95 -8.68
CA ALA A 75 8.59 -44.33 -9.13
C ALA A 75 9.05 -45.33 -8.06
N LYS A 76 10.20 -45.09 -7.42
CA LYS A 76 10.71 -45.93 -6.31
C LYS A 76 9.80 -45.95 -5.09
N LYS A 77 9.06 -44.87 -4.83
CA LYS A 77 8.14 -44.78 -3.69
C LYS A 77 6.78 -45.42 -3.97
N HIS A 78 6.51 -45.90 -5.20
CA HIS A 78 5.21 -46.39 -5.65
C HIS A 78 4.04 -45.43 -5.35
N THR A 79 4.34 -44.13 -5.16
CA THR A 79 3.33 -43.12 -4.87
C THR A 79 2.65 -42.72 -6.18
N SER A 80 1.33 -42.77 -6.21
CA SER A 80 0.57 -42.27 -7.34
C SER A 80 0.78 -40.76 -7.51
N VAL A 81 0.66 -40.27 -8.75
CA VAL A 81 0.70 -38.82 -9.03
C VAL A 81 -0.41 -38.09 -8.25
N ASP A 82 -1.55 -38.76 -8.04
CA ASP A 82 -2.69 -38.22 -7.30
C ASP A 82 -2.37 -38.03 -5.82
N ASP A 83 -1.69 -38.98 -5.18
CA ASP A 83 -1.32 -38.86 -3.76
C ASP A 83 -0.29 -37.75 -3.53
N LEU A 84 0.67 -37.60 -4.45
CA LEU A 84 1.60 -36.48 -4.41
C LEU A 84 0.89 -35.14 -4.60
N THR A 85 -0.10 -35.09 -5.50
CA THR A 85 -0.88 -33.89 -5.77
C THR A 85 -1.73 -33.51 -4.56
N LYS A 86 -2.35 -34.50 -3.89
CA LYS A 86 -3.07 -34.30 -2.62
C LYS A 86 -2.14 -33.78 -1.53
N GLN A 87 -0.95 -34.38 -1.38
CA GLN A 87 0.03 -33.94 -0.39
C GLN A 87 0.48 -32.50 -0.64
N LYS A 88 0.88 -32.16 -1.86
CA LYS A 88 1.30 -30.79 -2.21
C LYS A 88 0.18 -29.78 -2.01
N THR A 89 -1.04 -30.14 -2.41
CA THR A 89 -2.22 -29.31 -2.17
C THR A 89 -2.42 -29.06 -0.68
N GLN A 90 -2.30 -30.10 0.15
CA GLN A 90 -2.40 -29.97 1.60
C GLN A 90 -1.30 -29.08 2.18
N GLU A 91 -0.05 -29.23 1.74
CA GLU A 91 1.06 -28.36 2.17
C GLU A 91 0.82 -26.89 1.81
N ILE A 92 0.30 -26.61 0.61
CA ILE A 92 -0.07 -25.26 0.18
C ILE A 92 -1.20 -24.71 1.05
N ILE A 93 -2.23 -25.50 1.33
CA ILE A 93 -3.36 -25.12 2.20
C ILE A 93 -2.85 -24.78 3.61
N GLU A 94 -2.00 -25.64 4.18
CA GLU A 94 -1.45 -25.41 5.52
C GLU A 94 -0.55 -24.17 5.57
N GLN A 95 0.26 -23.95 4.53
CA GLN A 95 1.06 -22.73 4.42
C GLN A 95 0.17 -21.47 4.33
N ALA A 96 -0.91 -21.53 3.55
CA ALA A 96 -1.88 -20.44 3.42
C ALA A 96 -2.58 -20.16 4.76
N LYS A 97 -3.02 -21.20 5.48
CA LYS A 97 -3.60 -21.07 6.83
C LYS A 97 -2.63 -20.39 7.79
N ARG A 98 -1.38 -20.86 7.87
CA ARG A 98 -0.35 -20.26 8.74
C ARG A 98 -0.15 -18.78 8.43
N LYS A 99 -0.03 -18.42 7.15
CA LYS A 99 0.07 -17.01 6.73
C LYS A 99 -1.18 -16.23 7.15
N GLY A 100 -2.38 -16.77 6.91
CA GLY A 100 -3.65 -16.18 7.33
C GLY A 100 -3.71 -15.88 8.83
N TYR A 101 -3.33 -16.84 9.68
CA TYR A 101 -3.26 -16.65 11.13
C TYR A 101 -2.28 -15.53 11.53
N THR A 102 -1.06 -15.53 10.97
CA THR A 102 -0.07 -14.48 11.30
C THR A 102 -0.53 -13.09 10.88
N ILE A 103 -1.24 -12.97 9.76
CA ILE A 103 -1.82 -11.70 9.30
C ILE A 103 -2.96 -11.28 10.23
N GLY A 104 -3.87 -12.20 10.57
CA GLY A 104 -4.97 -11.94 11.50
C GLY A 104 -4.50 -11.49 12.87
N GLU A 105 -3.44 -12.09 13.41
CA GLU A 105 -2.85 -11.70 14.68
C GLU A 105 -2.27 -10.28 14.63
N LYS A 106 -1.51 -9.94 13.59
CA LYS A 106 -0.97 -8.58 13.37
C LYS A 106 -2.09 -7.54 13.27
N ILE A 107 -3.16 -7.84 12.55
CA ILE A 107 -4.34 -6.96 12.44
C ILE A 107 -4.98 -6.77 13.81
N SER A 108 -5.17 -7.84 14.58
CA SER A 108 -5.78 -7.78 15.92
C SER A 108 -4.96 -6.92 16.90
N ILE A 109 -3.64 -7.10 16.93
CA ILE A 109 -2.73 -6.28 17.75
C ILE A 109 -2.81 -4.81 17.32
N THR A 110 -2.76 -4.54 16.02
CA THR A 110 -2.84 -3.18 15.47
C THR A 110 -4.16 -2.51 15.83
N HIS A 111 -5.27 -3.24 15.70
CA HIS A 111 -6.61 -2.78 16.07
C HIS A 111 -6.69 -2.43 17.57
N ARG A 112 -6.19 -3.30 18.46
CA ARG A 112 -6.15 -3.03 19.91
C ARG A 112 -5.35 -1.77 20.23
N ASN A 113 -4.17 -1.61 19.62
CA ASN A 113 -3.32 -0.45 19.81
C ASN A 113 -4.02 0.84 19.35
N LEU A 114 -4.64 0.82 18.16
CA LEU A 114 -5.40 1.94 17.63
C LEU A 114 -6.59 2.31 18.52
N SER A 115 -7.37 1.32 18.95
CA SER A 115 -8.51 1.51 19.86
C SER A 115 -8.07 2.14 21.19
N SER A 116 -6.96 1.67 21.76
CA SER A 116 -6.43 2.23 23.00
C SER A 116 -5.98 3.69 22.84
N LYS A 117 -5.34 4.02 21.71
CA LYS A 117 -4.91 5.39 21.38
C LYS A 117 -6.12 6.31 21.21
N LEU A 118 -7.13 5.86 20.49
CA LEU A 118 -8.38 6.61 20.28
C LEU A 118 -9.09 6.89 21.61
N LYS A 119 -9.21 5.87 22.49
CA LYS A 119 -9.79 6.05 23.83
C LYS A 119 -9.02 7.07 24.67
N LYS A 120 -7.69 7.02 24.65
CA LYS A 120 -6.84 7.99 25.36
C LYS A 120 -7.03 9.41 24.83
N THR A 121 -7.01 9.60 23.52
CA THR A 121 -7.21 10.92 22.88
C THR A 121 -8.62 11.46 23.12
N ALA A 122 -9.64 10.62 23.08
CA ALA A 122 -11.02 11.03 23.41
C ALA A 122 -11.11 11.49 24.87
N LYS A 123 -10.54 10.72 25.81
CA LYS A 123 -10.52 11.07 27.23
C LYS A 123 -9.78 12.38 27.50
N SER A 124 -8.62 12.60 26.87
CA SER A 124 -7.86 13.84 27.05
C SER A 124 -8.62 15.06 26.52
N LYS A 125 -9.22 14.98 25.33
CA LYS A 125 -10.04 16.06 24.77
C LYS A 125 -11.25 16.38 25.67
N ILE A 126 -11.96 15.35 26.15
CA ILE A 126 -13.07 15.56 27.09
C ILE A 126 -12.56 16.26 28.36
N GLN A 127 -11.43 15.81 28.92
CA GLN A 127 -10.86 16.45 30.11
C GLN A 127 -10.48 17.91 29.87
N GLU A 128 -9.88 18.24 28.72
CA GLU A 128 -9.56 19.62 28.33
C GLU A 128 -10.82 20.49 28.26
N THR A 129 -11.89 19.99 27.61
CA THR A 129 -13.17 20.73 27.51
C THR A 129 -13.82 20.93 28.89
N VAL A 130 -13.79 19.93 29.76
CA VAL A 130 -14.30 20.03 31.13
C VAL A 130 -13.48 21.02 31.96
N ASN A 131 -12.15 20.98 31.85
CA ASN A 131 -11.27 21.89 32.56
C ASN A 131 -11.46 23.34 32.10
N ALA A 132 -11.61 23.58 30.80
CA ALA A 132 -11.93 24.90 30.25
C ALA A 132 -13.27 25.41 30.78
N GLY A 133 -14.31 24.56 30.81
CA GLY A 133 -15.61 24.89 31.38
C GLY A 133 -15.56 25.21 32.88
N LYS A 134 -14.76 24.47 33.66
CA LYS A 134 -14.54 24.77 35.09
C LYS A 134 -13.82 26.11 35.29
N LYS A 135 -12.77 26.40 34.50
CA LYS A 135 -12.03 27.67 34.55
C LYS A 135 -12.92 28.88 34.24
N LEU A 136 -13.85 28.73 33.29
CA LEU A 136 -14.87 29.75 32.99
C LEU A 136 -15.85 29.99 34.15
N LYS A 137 -16.20 28.94 34.90
CA LYS A 137 -17.08 29.08 36.08
C LYS A 137 -16.36 29.75 37.26
N THR A 138 -15.08 29.44 37.48
CA THR A 138 -14.28 30.08 38.55
C THR A 138 -14.02 31.55 38.23
N SER A 139 -13.65 31.88 36.99
CA SER A 139 -13.46 33.28 36.59
C SER A 139 -14.73 34.11 36.71
N LYS A 140 -15.92 33.55 36.40
CA LYS A 140 -17.20 34.23 36.66
C LYS A 140 -17.42 34.54 38.14
N LYS A 141 -17.08 33.62 39.05
CA LYS A 141 -17.21 33.85 40.49
C LYS A 141 -16.25 34.93 40.99
N GLU A 142 -14.98 34.83 40.60
CA GLU A 142 -13.94 35.81 40.97
C GLU A 142 -14.29 37.21 40.41
N ASN A 143 -14.77 37.29 39.17
CA ASN A 143 -15.20 38.55 38.56
C ASN A 143 -16.39 39.18 39.31
N LEU A 144 -17.36 38.37 39.77
CA LEU A 144 -18.47 38.86 40.60
C LEU A 144 -18.00 39.40 41.95
N GLU A 145 -17.03 38.72 42.57
CA GLU A 145 -16.46 39.12 43.86
C GLU A 145 -15.65 40.44 43.74
N ILE A 146 -14.93 40.62 42.63
CA ILE A 146 -14.24 41.88 42.30
C ILE A 146 -15.26 43.01 42.07
N LEU A 147 -16.36 42.74 41.34
CA LEU A 147 -17.42 43.72 41.12
C LEU A 147 -18.10 44.15 42.43
N GLU A 148 -18.29 43.22 43.37
CA GLU A 148 -18.84 43.53 44.70
C GLU A 148 -17.89 44.43 45.50
N LYS A 149 -16.58 44.14 45.49
CA LYS A 149 -15.56 44.99 46.13
C LYS A 149 -15.49 46.39 45.49
N LEU A 150 -15.58 46.48 44.17
CA LEU A 150 -15.60 47.76 43.45
C LEU A 150 -16.84 48.59 43.80
N ALA A 151 -18.01 47.96 43.99
CA ALA A 151 -19.23 48.66 44.41
C ALA A 151 -19.07 49.25 45.81
N LYS A 152 -18.53 48.49 46.77
CA LYS A 152 -18.24 48.96 48.14
C LYS A 152 -17.29 50.16 48.16
N LEU A 153 -16.27 50.18 47.29
CA LEU A 153 -15.33 51.30 47.18
C LEU A 153 -15.96 52.57 46.58
N LYS A 154 -16.90 52.41 45.64
CA LYS A 154 -17.70 53.52 45.11
C LYS A 154 -18.59 54.10 46.21
N ASP A 155 -19.28 53.25 46.95
CA ASP A 155 -20.22 53.70 47.98
C ASP A 155 -19.50 54.33 49.19
N ALA A 156 -18.24 53.93 49.45
CA ALA A 156 -17.35 54.60 50.40
C ALA A 156 -16.74 55.93 49.88
N GLY A 157 -17.05 56.34 48.64
CA GLY A 157 -16.57 57.60 48.05
C GLY A 157 -15.09 57.61 47.63
N ILE A 158 -14.42 56.46 47.64
CA ILE A 158 -12.98 56.34 47.33
C ILE A 158 -12.71 56.40 45.82
N ILE A 159 -13.67 55.95 45.00
CA ILE A 159 -13.58 56.00 43.54
C ILE A 159 -14.75 56.79 42.96
N THR A 160 -14.51 57.48 41.83
CA THR A 160 -15.57 58.21 41.14
C THR A 160 -16.47 57.28 40.33
N THR A 161 -17.71 57.70 40.08
CA THR A 161 -18.70 56.92 39.31
C THR A 161 -18.20 56.58 37.90
N LYS A 162 -17.41 57.48 37.30
CA LYS A 162 -16.81 57.29 35.97
C LYS A 162 -15.75 56.17 35.99
N GLU A 163 -14.87 56.18 36.99
CA GLU A 163 -13.83 55.15 37.16
C GLU A 163 -14.42 53.77 37.46
N PHE A 164 -15.52 53.71 38.22
CA PHE A 164 -16.24 52.46 38.46
C PHE A 164 -16.80 51.87 37.16
N GLN A 165 -17.45 52.69 36.33
CA GLN A 165 -18.03 52.22 35.07
C GLN A 165 -16.96 51.74 34.07
N ASP A 166 -15.84 52.45 33.98
CA ASP A 166 -14.72 52.05 33.11
C ASP A 166 -14.10 50.72 33.55
N LYS A 167 -13.94 50.50 34.87
CA LYS A 167 -13.43 49.23 35.41
C LYS A 167 -14.45 48.08 35.28
N LYS A 168 -15.73 48.34 35.52
CA LYS A 168 -16.81 47.36 35.32
C LYS A 168 -16.88 46.90 33.86
N LYS A 169 -16.79 47.83 32.91
CA LYS A 169 -16.79 47.54 31.48
C LYS A 169 -15.60 46.65 31.10
N LYS A 170 -14.41 46.88 31.66
CA LYS A 170 -13.21 46.04 31.43
C LYS A 170 -13.29 44.62 32.00
N ILE A 171 -14.10 44.38 33.04
CA ILE A 171 -14.24 43.05 33.68
C ILE A 171 -15.33 42.21 33.00
N LEU A 172 -16.32 42.88 32.38
CA LEU A 172 -17.45 42.24 31.69
C LEU A 172 -17.22 42.03 30.18
N LEU A 173 -16.23 42.72 29.59
CA LEU A 173 -15.70 42.48 28.24
C LEU A 173 -14.69 41.32 28.27
#